data_AF-A0A919HPQ1-F1
#
_entry.id   AF-A0A919HPQ1-F1
#
_cell.length_a   1.000
_cell.length_b   1.000
_cell.length_c   1.000
_cell.angle_alpha   90.00
_cell.angle_beta   90.00
_cell.angle_gamma   90.00
#
_symmetry.space_group_name_H-M   'P 1'
#
loop_
_entity.id
_entity.type
_entity.pdbx_description
1 polymer ?
#
loop_
_entity_poly.entity_id
_entity_poly.type
_entity_poly.pdbx_seq_one_letter_code
_entity_poly.pdbx_strand_id
1 'polypeptide(L)'
;MIPGLLQITLIAAVVVGLHVPLGDYMAGALDGGPHRRVERVLYRACGVDPDREQDWRHYLFALLAFTLASIAALFALLTLQGHLPWSLGHPGMPWRLALHTAVSFTTNTSWQNYAAESTTGHLAVMAGLGTQAFASAAVGICVALALVRGLVRRDTDRLGNFWVDLIRTILRILLPLAVLSGIVLVALGVPQSLGGPHTVATVAGGRQTLLGGPVGSWEPIKLLSGDGGGAFNASSAHPFENPSSYTNAIEIVLMLLIPTAFIRTYGRMIGSLRQSWTLLAVVGILFGRDGGLQRRHRFPQPVDDGGDADRPVRAHGVPARPRRPAGPAAPRRRHRRHAPGPRRQLRRPGHRRGPSSWPCSTSSRRCRWGRWRRACTDRPGTAGAHRPCRVIRLYRRHTGRRHA
;
A
#
# COMPACT_ATOMS: atom_id res chain seq x y z
N MET A 1 -20.02 -18.58 -2.47
CA MET A 1 -18.69 -18.88 -1.89
C MET A 1 -17.64 -19.07 -2.98
N ILE A 2 -17.92 -19.89 -4.01
CA ILE A 2 -17.01 -20.18 -5.12
C ILE A 2 -16.50 -18.93 -5.88
N PRO A 3 -17.34 -17.91 -6.23
CA PRO A 3 -16.85 -16.74 -6.99
C PRO A 3 -15.83 -15.88 -6.24
N GLY A 4 -15.97 -15.75 -4.91
CA GLY A 4 -15.04 -14.96 -4.10
C GLY A 4 -13.67 -15.64 -3.93
N LEU A 5 -13.68 -16.97 -3.77
CA LEU A 5 -12.43 -17.75 -3.78
C LEU A 5 -11.74 -17.67 -5.13
N LEU A 6 -12.48 -17.77 -6.24
CA LEU A 6 -11.92 -17.63 -7.59
C LEU A 6 -11.25 -16.27 -7.77
N GLN A 7 -11.88 -15.18 -7.33
CA GLN A 7 -11.31 -13.83 -7.41
C GLN A 7 -10.02 -13.70 -6.57
N ILE A 8 -10.03 -14.17 -5.33
CA ILE A 8 -8.85 -14.13 -4.46
C ILE A 8 -7.70 -14.93 -5.08
N THR A 9 -7.97 -16.14 -5.56
CA THR A 9 -6.97 -17.00 -6.19
C THR A 9 -6.43 -16.36 -7.48
N LEU A 10 -7.29 -15.74 -8.29
CA LEU A 10 -6.86 -15.05 -9.51
C LEU A 10 -5.92 -13.88 -9.19
N ILE A 11 -6.29 -13.02 -8.23
CA ILE A 11 -5.46 -11.88 -7.81
C ILE A 11 -4.13 -12.39 -7.24
N ALA A 12 -4.17 -13.40 -6.37
CA ALA A 12 -2.97 -14.00 -5.79
C ALA A 12 -2.05 -14.60 -6.88
N ALA A 13 -2.63 -15.30 -7.86
CA ALA A 13 -1.87 -15.87 -8.98
C ALA A 13 -1.21 -14.78 -9.84
N VAL A 14 -1.90 -13.67 -10.11
CA VAL A 14 -1.34 -12.52 -10.84
C VAL A 14 -0.18 -11.90 -10.05
N VAL A 15 -0.36 -11.64 -8.76
CA VAL A 15 0.70 -11.09 -7.89
C VAL A 15 1.90 -12.02 -7.84
N VAL A 16 1.68 -13.33 -7.63
CA VAL A 16 2.75 -14.33 -7.63
C VAL A 16 3.40 -14.47 -9.01
N GLY A 17 2.68 -14.27 -10.11
CA GLY A 17 3.28 -14.23 -11.44
C GLY A 17 4.18 -13.02 -11.65
N LEU A 18 3.71 -11.83 -11.24
CA LEU A 18 4.40 -10.55 -11.47
C LEU A 18 5.56 -10.29 -10.49
N HIS A 19 5.49 -10.80 -9.26
CA HIS A 19 6.54 -10.54 -8.26
C HIS A 19 7.90 -11.13 -8.65
N VAL A 20 7.94 -12.20 -9.45
CA VAL A 20 9.18 -12.83 -9.90
C VAL A 20 9.96 -11.93 -10.87
N PRO A 21 9.42 -11.57 -12.06
CA PRO A 21 10.13 -10.71 -13.00
C PRO A 21 10.39 -9.32 -12.41
N LEU A 22 9.44 -8.76 -11.67
CA LEU A 22 9.64 -7.46 -11.04
C LEU A 22 10.72 -7.50 -9.95
N GLY A 23 10.69 -8.50 -9.07
CA GLY A 23 11.66 -8.63 -7.99
C GLY A 23 13.08 -8.91 -8.50
N ASP A 24 13.21 -9.70 -9.56
CA ASP A 24 14.49 -9.95 -10.24
C ASP A 24 15.03 -8.69 -10.92
N TYR A 25 14.15 -7.92 -11.59
CA TYR A 25 14.51 -6.62 -12.16
C TYR A 25 14.92 -5.61 -11.08
N MET A 26 14.16 -5.50 -9.98
CA MET A 26 14.45 -4.59 -8.87
C MET A 26 15.80 -4.90 -8.23
N ALA A 27 16.15 -6.17 -8.05
CA ALA A 27 17.48 -6.56 -7.54
C ALA A 27 18.60 -6.06 -8.45
N GLY A 28 18.49 -6.27 -9.76
CA GLY A 28 19.47 -5.76 -10.72
C GLY A 28 19.51 -4.23 -10.81
N ALA A 29 18.34 -3.58 -10.70
CA ALA A 29 18.21 -2.12 -10.81
C ALA A 29 18.79 -1.38 -9.60
N LEU A 30 18.69 -1.97 -8.39
CA LEU A 30 19.07 -1.37 -7.12
C LEU A 30 20.45 -1.81 -6.61
N ASP A 31 20.88 -3.05 -6.90
CA ASP A 31 22.14 -3.61 -6.37
C ASP A 31 23.29 -3.63 -7.40
N GLY A 32 23.10 -3.01 -8.58
CA GLY A 32 24.14 -2.93 -9.58
C GLY A 32 23.76 -2.19 -10.87
N GLY A 33 24.62 -2.29 -11.87
CA GLY A 33 24.37 -1.79 -13.24
C GLY A 33 24.76 -0.33 -13.50
N PRO A 34 24.97 0.02 -14.78
CA PRO A 34 25.45 1.34 -15.17
C PRO A 34 24.44 2.44 -14.88
N HIS A 35 24.92 3.66 -14.67
CA HIS A 35 24.07 4.84 -14.52
C HIS A 35 23.48 5.25 -15.86
N ARG A 36 22.15 5.39 -15.93
CA ARG A 36 21.47 5.85 -17.15
C ARG A 36 21.82 7.31 -17.43
N ARG A 37 21.67 7.77 -18.68
CA ARG A 37 21.95 9.18 -19.04
C ARG A 37 21.14 10.16 -18.18
N VAL A 38 19.84 9.90 -18.02
CA VAL A 38 18.94 10.71 -17.19
C VAL A 38 19.39 10.75 -15.73
N GLU A 39 19.80 9.63 -15.17
CA GLU A 39 20.33 9.56 -13.80
C GLU A 39 21.59 10.41 -13.63
N ARG A 40 22.55 10.32 -14.57
CA ARG A 40 23.78 11.13 -14.53
C ARG A 40 23.52 12.63 -14.58
N VAL A 41 22.52 13.05 -15.35
CA VAL A 41 22.09 14.47 -15.38
C VAL A 41 21.57 14.89 -14.01
N LEU A 42 20.72 14.08 -13.38
CA LEU A 42 20.18 14.38 -12.05
C LEU A 42 21.26 14.35 -10.97
N TYR A 43 22.18 13.39 -11.00
CA TYR A 43 23.30 13.36 -10.07
C TYR A 43 24.13 14.65 -10.17
N ARG A 44 24.46 15.09 -11.38
CA ARG A 44 25.18 16.35 -11.61
C ARG A 44 24.40 17.57 -11.14
N ALA A 45 23.10 17.65 -11.45
CA ALA A 45 22.25 18.76 -11.05
C ALA A 45 22.11 18.86 -9.53
N CYS A 46 22.09 17.73 -8.82
CA CYS A 46 22.01 17.68 -7.37
C CYS A 46 23.38 17.67 -6.66
N GLY A 47 24.49 17.75 -7.39
CA GLY A 47 25.84 17.65 -6.82
C GLY A 47 26.16 16.29 -6.17
N VAL A 48 25.46 15.23 -6.59
CA VAL A 48 25.64 13.86 -6.10
C VAL A 48 26.78 13.21 -6.87
N ASP A 49 27.80 12.75 -6.15
CA ASP A 49 28.78 11.80 -6.66
C ASP A 49 28.21 10.38 -6.51
N PRO A 50 27.84 9.70 -7.62
CA PRO A 50 27.20 8.40 -7.56
C PRO A 50 28.15 7.26 -7.19
N ASP A 51 29.46 7.44 -7.33
CA ASP A 51 30.47 6.40 -7.07
C ASP A 51 30.97 6.45 -5.61
N ARG A 52 30.63 7.51 -4.87
CA ARG A 52 30.98 7.67 -3.47
C ARG A 52 30.00 6.92 -2.57
N GLU A 53 30.45 5.80 -2.00
CA GLU A 53 29.68 5.07 -0.99
C GLU A 53 29.67 5.78 0.38
N GLN A 54 28.56 5.64 1.10
CA GLN A 54 28.29 6.22 2.41
C GLN A 54 28.33 5.14 3.49
N ASP A 55 28.80 5.53 4.68
CA ASP A 55 28.57 4.74 5.89
C ASP A 55 27.13 4.91 6.39
N TRP A 56 26.76 4.14 7.42
CA TRP A 56 25.40 4.19 7.97
C TRP A 56 25.00 5.55 8.54
N ARG A 57 25.95 6.34 9.07
CA ARG A 57 25.66 7.65 9.64
C ARG A 57 25.33 8.63 8.53
N HIS A 58 26.16 8.68 7.50
CA HIS A 58 25.94 9.54 6.34
C HIS A 58 24.64 9.17 5.61
N TYR A 59 24.35 7.87 5.47
CA TYR A 59 23.10 7.39 4.89
C TYR A 59 21.89 7.85 5.71
N LEU A 60 21.94 7.68 7.04
CA LEU A 60 20.88 8.10 7.95
C LEU A 60 20.67 9.62 7.94
N PHE A 61 21.75 10.41 8.00
CA PHE A 61 21.64 11.86 7.96
C PHE A 61 21.11 12.37 6.61
N ALA A 62 21.53 11.77 5.50
CA ALA A 62 20.99 12.12 4.18
C ALA A 62 19.48 11.83 4.09
N LEU A 63 19.06 10.67 4.61
CA LEU A 63 17.65 10.31 4.72
C LEU A 63 16.87 11.32 5.58
N LEU A 64 17.32 11.59 6.80
CA LEU A 64 16.62 12.50 7.71
C LEU A 64 16.56 13.93 7.16
N ALA A 65 17.64 14.41 6.55
CA ALA A 65 17.67 15.72 5.90
C ALA A 65 16.66 15.79 4.73
N PHE A 66 16.62 14.75 3.89
CA PHE A 66 15.65 14.65 2.80
C PHE A 66 14.20 14.62 3.30
N THR A 67 13.92 13.86 4.36
CA THR A 67 12.60 13.78 4.99
C THR A 67 12.17 15.13 5.57
N LEU A 68 13.04 15.81 6.32
CA LEU A 68 12.73 17.13 6.90
C LEU A 68 12.52 18.19 5.81
N ALA A 69 13.36 18.19 4.77
CA ALA A 69 13.20 19.08 3.63
C ALA A 69 11.89 18.82 2.88
N SER A 70 11.48 17.55 2.75
CA SER A 70 10.23 17.14 2.12
C SER A 70 9.00 17.63 2.91
N ILE A 71 9.02 17.51 4.25
CA ILE A 71 7.98 18.05 5.13
C ILE A 71 7.89 19.57 4.96
N ALA A 72 9.02 20.27 5.02
CA ALA A 72 9.05 21.72 4.88
C ALA A 72 8.53 22.18 3.50
N ALA A 73 8.95 21.51 2.42
CA ALA A 73 8.50 21.81 1.06
C ALA A 73 7.00 21.56 0.88
N LEU A 74 6.48 20.42 1.34
CA LEU A 74 5.04 20.14 1.25
C LEU A 74 4.23 21.09 2.13
N PHE A 75 4.69 21.38 3.35
CA PHE A 75 4.05 22.36 4.23
C PHE A 75 3.95 23.74 3.57
N ALA A 76 5.04 24.23 2.98
CA ALA A 76 5.07 25.49 2.25
C ALA A 76 4.10 25.47 1.05
N LEU A 77 4.09 24.38 0.27
CA LEU A 77 3.19 24.24 -0.87
C LEU A 77 1.71 24.28 -0.44
N LEU A 78 1.33 23.55 0.61
CA LEU A 78 -0.06 23.48 1.10
C LEU A 78 -0.52 24.79 1.73
N THR A 79 0.35 25.50 2.43
CA THR A 79 0.03 26.82 3.01
C THR A 79 -0.04 27.91 1.93
N LEU A 80 0.76 27.81 0.87
CA LEU A 80 0.79 28.78 -0.24
C LEU A 80 -0.11 28.40 -1.42
N GLN A 81 -0.83 27.26 -1.37
CA GLN A 81 -1.55 26.72 -2.52
C GLN A 81 -2.51 27.72 -3.18
N GLY A 82 -3.10 28.64 -2.42
CA GLY A 82 -4.02 29.65 -2.93
C GLY A 82 -3.38 30.63 -3.91
N HIS A 83 -2.05 30.82 -3.86
CA HIS A 83 -1.28 31.68 -4.76
C HIS A 83 -0.65 30.93 -5.93
N LEU A 84 -0.76 29.59 -5.94
CA LEU A 84 -0.17 28.74 -6.96
C LEU A 84 -1.15 28.49 -8.12
N PRO A 85 -0.65 28.17 -9.33
CA PRO A 85 -1.51 27.82 -10.45
C PRO A 85 -2.33 26.56 -10.12
N TRP A 86 -3.52 26.46 -10.71
CA TRP A 86 -4.47 25.36 -10.50
C TRP A 86 -4.91 25.13 -9.04
N SER A 87 -5.03 26.21 -8.25
CA SER A 87 -5.57 26.16 -6.88
C SER A 87 -7.08 25.87 -6.80
N LEU A 88 -7.80 25.98 -7.92
CA LEU A 88 -9.28 25.89 -8.00
C LEU A 88 -10.02 26.90 -7.09
N GLY A 89 -9.33 27.95 -6.63
CA GLY A 89 -9.88 28.94 -5.71
C GLY A 89 -9.82 28.53 -4.24
N HIS A 90 -9.17 27.41 -3.90
CA HIS A 90 -8.98 27.01 -2.50
C HIS A 90 -7.93 27.91 -1.81
N PRO A 91 -8.20 28.36 -0.57
CA PRO A 91 -7.21 29.07 0.22
C PRO A 91 -6.06 28.13 0.65
N GLY A 92 -4.98 28.73 1.14
CA GLY A 92 -3.95 28.01 1.87
C GLY A 92 -4.52 27.17 3.01
N MET A 93 -4.04 25.93 3.19
CA MET A 93 -4.43 25.13 4.34
C MET A 93 -4.03 25.84 5.65
N PRO A 94 -4.89 25.84 6.69
CA PRO A 94 -4.50 26.31 8.01
C PRO A 94 -3.25 25.57 8.49
N TRP A 95 -2.33 26.27 9.16
CA TRP A 95 -0.99 25.72 9.46
C TRP A 95 -1.01 24.35 10.16
N ARG A 96 -1.97 24.09 11.06
CA ARG A 96 -2.11 22.80 11.74
C ARG A 96 -2.46 21.67 10.78
N LEU A 97 -3.38 21.94 9.85
CA LEU A 97 -3.79 21.00 8.82
C LEU A 97 -2.64 20.78 7.82
N ALA A 98 -2.00 21.86 7.37
CA ALA A 98 -0.87 21.78 6.45
C ALA A 98 0.29 20.96 7.05
N LEU A 99 0.64 21.19 8.32
CA LEU A 99 1.70 20.45 9.01
C LEU A 99 1.33 18.98 9.20
N HIS A 100 0.10 18.71 9.64
CA HIS A 100 -0.41 17.35 9.78
C HIS A 100 -0.32 16.60 8.44
N THR A 101 -0.86 17.18 7.37
CA THR A 101 -0.84 16.58 6.03
C THR A 101 0.59 16.40 5.51
N ALA A 102 1.47 17.38 5.72
CA ALA A 102 2.87 17.28 5.31
C ALA A 102 3.58 16.11 6.00
N VAL A 103 3.46 16.00 7.33
CA VAL A 103 4.04 14.88 8.08
C VAL A 103 3.42 13.56 7.63
N SER A 104 2.10 13.50 7.54
CA SER A 104 1.34 12.30 7.18
C SER A 104 1.75 11.69 5.84
N PHE A 105 1.89 12.50 4.79
CA PHE A 105 2.30 12.02 3.47
C PHE A 105 3.79 11.70 3.43
N THR A 106 4.65 12.50 4.08
CA THR A 106 6.09 12.19 4.12
C THR A 106 6.38 10.90 4.93
N THR A 107 5.56 10.57 5.94
CA THR A 107 5.66 9.31 6.69
C THR A 107 4.93 8.13 6.03
N ASN A 108 4.50 8.28 4.76
CA ASN A 108 3.77 7.25 4.01
C ASN A 108 2.50 6.75 4.71
N THR A 109 1.86 7.61 5.52
CA THR A 109 0.68 7.28 6.32
C THR A 109 -0.58 7.81 5.65
N SER A 110 -0.50 9.03 5.12
CA SER A 110 -1.50 9.63 4.24
C SER A 110 -2.92 9.62 4.81
N TRP A 111 -2.94 9.79 6.14
CA TRP A 111 -4.10 10.20 6.88
C TRP A 111 -4.61 11.53 6.34
N GLN A 112 -5.90 11.54 6.02
CA GLN A 112 -6.65 12.72 5.58
C GLN A 112 -7.76 13.00 6.59
N ASN A 113 -7.63 14.11 7.31
CA ASN A 113 -8.68 14.69 8.15
C ASN A 113 -9.37 15.88 7.44
N TYR A 114 -9.39 15.85 6.12
CA TYR A 114 -9.97 16.84 5.23
C TYR A 114 -10.57 16.14 4.01
N ALA A 115 -11.56 16.77 3.38
CA ALA A 115 -12.04 16.33 2.08
C ALA A 115 -11.19 17.00 0.99
N ALA A 116 -10.46 16.21 0.20
CA ALA A 116 -9.51 16.72 -0.78
C ALA A 116 -10.19 17.61 -1.83
N GLU A 117 -11.37 17.21 -2.30
CA GLU A 117 -12.16 17.93 -3.30
C GLU A 117 -12.66 19.31 -2.86
N SER A 118 -12.62 19.62 -1.57
CA SER A 118 -12.99 20.94 -1.04
C SER A 118 -11.81 21.71 -0.45
N THR A 119 -10.62 21.11 -0.39
CA THR A 119 -9.47 21.66 0.34
C THR A 119 -8.22 21.83 -0.53
N THR A 120 -8.05 21.02 -1.58
CA THR A 120 -6.82 20.99 -2.39
C THR A 120 -7.06 21.35 -3.84
N GLY A 121 -6.18 22.17 -4.41
CA GLY A 121 -6.10 22.37 -5.86
C GLY A 121 -5.35 21.24 -6.57
N HIS A 122 -5.43 21.19 -7.90
CA HIS A 122 -4.78 20.15 -8.71
C HIS A 122 -3.26 20.14 -8.53
N LEU A 123 -2.63 21.31 -8.41
CA LEU A 123 -1.19 21.39 -8.18
C LEU A 123 -0.79 20.82 -6.81
N ALA A 124 -1.59 21.06 -5.77
CA ALA A 124 -1.33 20.52 -4.43
C ALA A 124 -1.37 18.99 -4.44
N VAL A 125 -2.32 18.40 -5.17
CA VAL A 125 -2.39 16.94 -5.37
C VAL A 125 -1.17 16.46 -6.16
N MET A 126 -0.87 17.04 -7.32
CA MET A 126 0.18 16.54 -8.22
C MET A 126 1.59 16.76 -7.68
N ALA A 127 1.96 18.01 -7.42
CA ALA A 127 3.32 18.44 -7.09
C ALA A 127 3.60 18.42 -5.58
N GLY A 128 2.56 18.37 -4.75
CA GLY A 128 2.69 18.23 -3.31
C GLY A 128 2.56 16.77 -2.89
N LEU A 129 1.31 16.31 -2.77
CA LEU A 129 0.98 15.00 -2.25
C LEU A 129 1.56 13.88 -3.14
N GLY A 130 1.59 14.08 -4.46
CA GLY A 130 1.96 13.04 -5.43
C GLY A 130 3.46 12.81 -5.39
N THR A 131 4.22 13.90 -5.37
CA THR A 131 5.66 13.86 -5.12
C THR A 131 5.99 13.16 -3.80
N GLN A 132 5.22 13.42 -2.72
CA GLN A 132 5.44 12.70 -1.46
C GLN A 132 5.14 11.20 -1.58
N ALA A 133 4.05 10.78 -2.24
CA ALA A 133 3.77 9.36 -2.44
C ALA A 133 4.91 8.60 -3.17
N PHE A 134 5.60 9.25 -4.11
CA PHE A 134 6.82 8.70 -4.71
C PHE A 134 8.00 8.71 -3.73
N ALA A 135 8.25 9.85 -3.08
CA ALA A 135 9.41 10.06 -2.22
C ALA A 135 9.39 9.18 -0.97
N SER A 136 8.26 9.11 -0.26
CA SER A 136 8.06 8.32 0.97
C SER A 136 8.24 6.83 0.70
N ALA A 137 7.62 6.32 -0.37
CA ALA A 137 7.79 4.93 -0.80
C ALA A 137 9.24 4.61 -1.17
N ALA A 138 9.90 5.53 -1.89
CA ALA A 138 11.29 5.35 -2.25
C ALA A 138 12.21 5.33 -1.03
N VAL A 139 11.99 6.22 -0.05
CA VAL A 139 12.72 6.22 1.23
C VAL A 139 12.53 4.89 1.97
N GLY A 140 11.31 4.35 2.04
CA GLY A 140 11.05 3.03 2.63
C GLY A 140 11.85 1.91 1.97
N ILE A 141 11.89 1.89 0.63
CA ILE A 141 12.69 0.95 -0.15
C ILE A 141 14.19 1.15 0.10
N CYS A 142 14.68 2.39 0.20
CA CYS A 142 16.08 2.72 0.50
C CYS A 142 16.51 2.18 1.87
N VAL A 143 15.70 2.37 2.91
CA VAL A 143 15.98 1.80 4.25
C VAL A 143 16.03 0.28 4.20
N ALA A 144 15.06 -0.34 3.53
CA ALA A 144 15.03 -1.79 3.39
C ALA A 144 16.28 -2.28 2.62
N LEU A 145 16.70 -1.57 1.58
CA LEU A 145 17.90 -1.88 0.79
C LEU A 145 19.19 -1.74 1.61
N ALA A 146 19.32 -0.68 2.40
CA ALA A 146 20.44 -0.49 3.33
C ALA A 146 20.51 -1.64 4.35
N LEU A 147 19.36 -2.09 4.87
CA LEU A 147 19.29 -3.26 5.74
C LEU A 147 19.74 -4.53 5.03
N VAL A 148 19.26 -4.80 3.81
CA VAL A 148 19.70 -5.97 3.03
C VAL A 148 21.20 -5.95 2.80
N ARG A 149 21.76 -4.80 2.37
CA ARG A 149 23.21 -4.65 2.16
C ARG A 149 24.00 -4.85 3.44
N GLY A 150 23.51 -4.38 4.58
CA GLY A 150 24.12 -4.61 5.89
C GLY A 150 24.12 -6.08 6.33
N LEU A 151 23.18 -6.91 5.84
CA LEU A 151 23.15 -8.35 6.09
C LEU A 151 24.07 -9.14 5.14
N VAL A 152 24.20 -8.67 3.89
CA VAL A 152 24.94 -9.38 2.82
C VAL A 152 26.42 -9.07 2.84
N ARG A 153 26.79 -7.78 2.97
CA ARG A 153 28.17 -7.33 2.90
C ARG A 153 28.92 -7.75 4.15
N ARG A 154 30.21 -8.09 4.01
CA ARG A 154 31.11 -8.49 5.10
C ARG A 154 32.29 -7.54 5.14
N ASP A 155 32.78 -7.26 6.35
CA ASP A 155 34.01 -6.51 6.60
C ASP A 155 34.06 -5.12 5.95
N THR A 156 32.91 -4.44 5.84
CA THR A 156 32.79 -3.07 5.33
C THR A 156 31.81 -2.25 6.16
N ASP A 157 32.09 -0.95 6.28
CA ASP A 157 31.22 0.04 6.90
C ASP A 157 30.27 0.72 5.89
N ARG A 158 30.34 0.34 4.61
CA ARG A 158 29.65 1.01 3.50
C ARG A 158 28.35 0.32 3.09
N LEU A 159 27.28 1.12 2.97
CA LEU A 159 25.91 0.67 2.66
C LEU A 159 25.41 1.08 1.27
N GLY A 160 26.27 1.70 0.45
CA GLY A 160 25.91 2.31 -0.83
C GLY A 160 25.67 3.81 -0.69
N ASN A 161 24.81 4.40 -1.53
CA ASN A 161 24.58 5.84 -1.56
C ASN A 161 23.07 6.14 -1.58
N PHE A 162 22.57 6.82 -0.55
CA PHE A 162 21.16 7.13 -0.37
C PHE A 162 20.56 7.86 -1.58
N TRP A 163 21.26 8.83 -2.14
CA TRP A 163 20.77 9.63 -3.27
C TRP A 163 20.66 8.79 -4.54
N VAL A 164 21.61 7.87 -4.75
CA VAL A 164 21.58 6.93 -5.87
C VAL A 164 20.41 5.95 -5.71
N ASP A 165 20.23 5.40 -4.51
CA ASP A 165 19.13 4.47 -4.22
C ASP A 165 17.76 5.15 -4.40
N LEU A 166 17.62 6.39 -3.92
CA LEU A 166 16.41 7.20 -4.05
C LEU A 166 16.07 7.45 -5.53
N ILE A 167 17.02 7.97 -6.30
CA ILE A 167 16.83 8.29 -7.72
C ILE A 167 16.55 7.04 -8.53
N ARG A 168 17.28 5.94 -8.29
CA ARG A 168 17.04 4.66 -8.98
C ARG A 168 15.68 4.09 -8.64
N THR A 169 15.26 4.14 -7.37
CA THR A 169 13.94 3.65 -6.94
C THR A 169 12.82 4.41 -7.65
N ILE A 170 12.89 5.74 -7.67
CA ILE A 170 11.88 6.56 -8.33
C ILE A 170 11.88 6.30 -9.85
N LEU A 171 13.04 6.43 -10.52
CA LEU A 171 13.09 6.41 -11.99
C LEU A 171 12.99 5.03 -12.62
N ARG A 172 13.53 4.00 -11.95
CA ARG A 172 13.59 2.65 -12.52
C ARG A 172 12.40 1.79 -12.11
N ILE A 173 11.75 2.08 -10.98
CA ILE A 173 10.71 1.23 -10.38
C ILE A 173 9.37 1.99 -10.31
N LEU A 174 9.28 3.01 -9.45
CA LEU A 174 8.00 3.64 -9.13
C LEU A 174 7.40 4.37 -10.33
N LEU A 175 8.18 5.22 -11.00
CA LEU A 175 7.68 6.06 -12.10
C LEU A 175 7.24 5.22 -13.32
N PRO A 176 8.01 4.23 -13.81
CA PRO A 176 7.53 3.39 -14.91
C PRO A 176 6.28 2.59 -14.55
N LEU A 177 6.21 2.02 -13.34
CA LEU A 177 5.03 1.28 -12.89
C LEU A 177 3.82 2.21 -12.79
N ALA A 178 3.97 3.38 -12.17
CA ALA A 178 2.89 4.34 -12.02
C ALA A 178 2.36 4.85 -13.37
N VAL A 179 3.25 5.12 -14.34
CA VAL A 179 2.85 5.54 -15.69
C VAL A 179 2.10 4.42 -16.42
N LEU A 180 2.62 3.19 -16.43
CA LEU A 180 1.98 2.06 -17.09
C LEU A 180 0.60 1.78 -16.48
N SER A 181 0.52 1.72 -15.15
CA SER A 181 -0.71 1.48 -14.43
C SER A 181 -1.70 2.64 -14.58
N GLY A 182 -1.22 3.88 -14.62
CA GLY A 182 -2.06 5.06 -14.85
C GLY A 182 -2.71 5.06 -16.23
N ILE A 183 -1.96 4.71 -17.28
CA ILE A 183 -2.52 4.55 -18.63
C ILE A 183 -3.64 3.49 -18.63
N VAL A 184 -3.41 2.35 -17.95
CA VAL A 184 -4.42 1.29 -17.85
C VAL A 184 -5.66 1.77 -17.08
N LEU A 185 -5.49 2.45 -15.94
CA LEU A 185 -6.63 2.96 -15.16
C LEU A 185 -7.43 4.02 -15.90
N VAL A 186 -6.75 4.94 -16.62
CA VAL A 186 -7.40 5.94 -17.47
C VAL A 186 -8.18 5.27 -18.59
N ALA A 187 -7.61 4.26 -19.26
CA ALA A 187 -8.30 3.49 -20.29
C ALA A 187 -9.55 2.75 -19.75
N LEU A 188 -9.58 2.45 -18.44
CA LEU A 188 -10.70 1.80 -17.76
C LEU A 188 -11.68 2.80 -17.10
N GLY A 189 -11.51 4.10 -17.32
CA GLY A 189 -12.48 5.14 -16.96
C GLY A 189 -12.11 6.01 -15.75
N VAL A 190 -10.89 5.91 -15.21
CA VAL A 190 -10.38 6.87 -14.22
C VAL A 190 -10.10 8.22 -14.93
N PRO A 191 -10.66 9.35 -14.47
CA PRO A 191 -10.46 10.62 -15.14
C PRO A 191 -9.04 11.15 -14.95
N GLN A 192 -8.52 11.81 -15.98
CA GLN A 192 -7.26 12.54 -15.94
C GLN A 192 -7.47 13.90 -16.60
N SER A 193 -7.62 14.95 -15.80
CA SER A 193 -7.89 16.30 -16.29
C SER A 193 -7.33 17.36 -15.35
N LEU A 194 -6.97 18.52 -15.90
CA LEU A 194 -6.64 19.74 -15.14
C LEU A 194 -7.75 20.80 -15.23
N GLY A 195 -8.93 20.39 -15.74
CA GLY A 195 -10.11 21.26 -15.84
C GLY A 195 -10.70 21.61 -14.47
N GLY A 196 -11.44 22.72 -14.44
CA GLY A 196 -12.16 23.16 -13.25
C GLY A 196 -13.42 22.32 -12.96
N PRO A 197 -14.19 22.70 -11.93
CA PRO A 197 -15.44 22.04 -11.59
C PRO A 197 -16.44 22.08 -12.75
N HIS A 198 -17.05 20.94 -13.09
CA HIS A 198 -18.05 20.83 -14.15
C HIS A 198 -19.44 20.73 -13.54
N THR A 199 -20.33 21.70 -13.81
CA THR A 199 -21.71 21.63 -13.33
C THR A 199 -22.60 20.96 -14.38
N VAL A 200 -23.27 19.87 -13.99
CA VAL A 200 -24.21 19.12 -14.82
C VAL A 200 -25.65 19.33 -14.35
N ALA A 201 -26.57 19.47 -15.31
CA ALA A 201 -28.00 19.41 -15.03
C ALA A 201 -28.41 17.94 -14.85
N THR A 202 -29.05 17.62 -13.74
CA THR A 202 -29.48 16.24 -13.46
C THR A 202 -30.80 15.95 -14.15
N VAL A 203 -31.06 14.68 -14.44
CA VAL A 203 -32.32 14.24 -15.07
C VAL A 203 -33.54 14.58 -14.21
N ALA A 204 -33.36 14.69 -12.89
CA ALA A 204 -34.40 15.12 -11.95
C ALA A 204 -34.60 16.65 -11.90
N GLY A 205 -33.95 17.41 -12.79
CA GLY A 205 -34.06 18.87 -12.86
C GLY A 205 -33.17 19.64 -11.86
N GLY A 206 -32.28 18.96 -11.14
CA GLY A 206 -31.31 19.59 -10.24
C GLY A 206 -30.00 19.99 -10.93
N ARG A 207 -29.06 20.53 -10.15
CA ARG A 207 -27.68 20.78 -10.58
C ARG A 207 -26.70 20.04 -9.68
N GLN A 208 -25.67 19.44 -10.26
CA GLN A 208 -24.59 18.79 -9.52
C GLN A 208 -23.25 19.27 -10.06
N THR A 209 -22.31 19.59 -9.17
CA THR A 209 -20.94 19.94 -9.55
C THR A 209 -20.05 18.73 -9.38
N LEU A 210 -19.35 18.35 -10.44
CA LEU A 210 -18.38 17.27 -10.47
C LEU A 210 -16.98 17.86 -10.46
N LEU A 211 -16.20 17.52 -9.44
CA LEU A 211 -14.78 17.83 -9.42
C LEU A 211 -14.03 16.71 -10.13
N GLY A 212 -13.46 17.04 -11.30
CA GLY A 212 -12.50 16.15 -11.95
C GLY A 212 -11.14 16.23 -11.26
N GLY A 213 -10.09 15.85 -11.98
CA GLY A 213 -8.73 16.06 -11.52
C GLY A 213 -7.73 15.08 -12.14
N PRO A 214 -6.45 15.18 -11.75
CA PRO A 214 -5.37 14.32 -12.22
C PRO A 214 -5.39 12.94 -11.53
N VAL A 215 -6.56 12.30 -11.48
CA VAL A 215 -6.81 11.06 -10.71
C VAL A 215 -6.09 9.87 -11.32
N GLY A 216 -6.06 9.77 -12.65
CA GLY A 216 -5.36 8.70 -13.38
C GLY A 216 -3.84 8.64 -13.11
N SER A 217 -3.21 9.79 -12.86
CA SER A 217 -1.80 9.86 -12.44
C SER A 217 -1.60 9.67 -10.94
N TRP A 218 -2.62 9.98 -10.14
CA TRP A 218 -2.63 9.88 -8.69
C TRP A 218 -2.81 8.44 -8.21
N GLU A 219 -3.85 7.78 -8.69
CA GLU A 219 -4.32 6.48 -8.20
C GLU A 219 -3.24 5.39 -8.25
N PRO A 220 -2.43 5.25 -9.33
CA PRO A 220 -1.40 4.23 -9.39
C PRO A 220 -0.34 4.40 -8.31
N ILE A 221 0.17 5.62 -8.10
CA ILE A 221 1.23 5.84 -7.12
C ILE A 221 0.70 5.72 -5.71
N LYS A 222 -0.52 6.18 -5.43
CA LYS A 222 -1.21 5.97 -4.14
C LYS A 222 -1.19 4.50 -3.71
N LEU A 223 -1.44 3.60 -4.67
CA LEU A 223 -1.54 2.17 -4.41
C LEU A 223 -0.17 1.50 -4.36
N LEU A 224 0.73 1.81 -5.30
CA LEU A 224 2.08 1.25 -5.33
C LEU A 224 2.93 1.65 -4.11
N SER A 225 2.74 2.87 -3.60
CA SER A 225 3.42 3.38 -2.40
C SER A 225 2.91 2.77 -1.10
N GLY A 226 1.72 2.18 -1.09
CA GLY A 226 1.05 1.73 0.13
C GLY A 226 0.53 2.89 1.00
N ASP A 227 0.42 4.09 0.42
CA ASP A 227 0.06 5.34 1.10
C ASP A 227 -1.46 5.44 1.36
N GLY A 228 -2.28 5.24 0.32
CA GLY A 228 -3.73 5.10 0.45
C GLY A 228 -4.56 6.40 0.51
N GLY A 229 -3.94 7.58 0.55
CA GLY A 229 -4.65 8.87 0.55
C GLY A 229 -5.40 9.15 -0.75
N GLY A 230 -6.71 9.38 -0.66
CA GLY A 230 -7.59 9.57 -1.81
C GLY A 230 -7.46 10.93 -2.49
N ALA A 231 -7.71 10.98 -3.79
CA ALA A 231 -7.93 12.25 -4.50
C ALA A 231 -9.27 12.89 -4.08
N PHE A 232 -10.21 12.08 -3.62
CA PHE A 232 -11.47 12.48 -3.00
C PHE A 232 -11.56 11.92 -1.59
N ASN A 233 -12.44 12.49 -0.76
CA ASN A 233 -12.68 12.06 0.61
C ASN A 233 -13.08 10.56 0.72
N ALA A 234 -13.75 10.03 -0.30
CA ALA A 234 -14.14 8.62 -0.35
C ALA A 234 -13.02 7.68 -0.85
N SER A 235 -11.85 8.21 -1.24
CA SER A 235 -10.69 7.46 -1.78
C SER A 235 -11.13 6.42 -2.84
N SER A 236 -10.60 5.20 -2.81
CA SER A 236 -10.92 4.13 -3.78
C SER A 236 -12.37 3.63 -3.73
N ALA A 237 -13.23 4.15 -2.84
CA ALA A 237 -14.68 3.94 -2.94
C ALA A 237 -15.34 4.91 -3.94
N HIS A 238 -14.69 6.04 -4.25
CA HIS A 238 -15.16 7.06 -5.18
C HIS A 238 -15.16 6.52 -6.62
N PRO A 239 -16.25 6.71 -7.41
CA PRO A 239 -16.32 6.21 -8.79
C PRO A 239 -15.24 6.76 -9.72
N PHE A 240 -14.70 7.95 -9.46
CA PHE A 240 -13.59 8.48 -10.26
C PHE A 240 -12.25 7.85 -9.91
N GLU A 241 -12.01 7.43 -8.67
CA GLU A 241 -10.77 6.72 -8.32
C GLU A 241 -10.83 5.26 -8.76
N ASN A 242 -12.01 4.64 -8.66
CA ASN A 242 -12.18 3.23 -8.95
C ASN A 242 -13.56 2.94 -9.60
N PRO A 243 -13.66 3.07 -10.93
CA PRO A 243 -14.94 3.07 -11.65
C PRO A 243 -15.60 1.70 -11.78
N SER A 244 -14.85 0.60 -11.69
CA SER A 244 -15.36 -0.74 -12.00
C SER A 244 -14.83 -1.83 -11.04
N SER A 245 -15.33 -3.06 -11.19
CA SER A 245 -14.75 -4.21 -10.48
C SER A 245 -13.38 -4.62 -11.06
N TYR A 246 -13.10 -4.29 -12.32
CA TYR A 246 -11.83 -4.62 -12.97
C TYR A 246 -10.72 -3.69 -12.49
N THR A 247 -10.98 -2.38 -12.43
CA THR A 247 -10.06 -1.40 -11.82
C THR A 247 -9.77 -1.79 -10.38
N ASN A 248 -10.80 -2.15 -9.60
CA ASN A 248 -10.61 -2.62 -8.23
C ASN A 248 -9.67 -3.83 -8.12
N ALA A 249 -9.76 -4.80 -9.03
CA ALA A 249 -8.86 -5.95 -9.02
C ALA A 249 -7.42 -5.54 -9.35
N ILE A 250 -7.24 -4.62 -10.31
CA ILE A 250 -5.93 -4.06 -10.66
C ILE A 250 -5.36 -3.28 -9.49
N GLU A 251 -6.15 -2.44 -8.82
CA GLU A 251 -5.71 -1.66 -7.66
C GLU A 251 -5.21 -2.55 -6.52
N ILE A 252 -5.91 -3.65 -6.23
CA ILE A 252 -5.44 -4.64 -5.25
C ILE A 252 -4.09 -5.25 -5.69
N VAL A 253 -3.90 -5.54 -6.98
CA VAL A 253 -2.61 -6.02 -7.49
C VAL A 253 -1.54 -4.96 -7.25
N LEU A 254 -1.78 -3.69 -7.55
CA LEU A 254 -0.82 -2.59 -7.36
C LEU A 254 -0.39 -2.46 -5.90
N MET A 255 -1.33 -2.56 -4.96
CA MET A 255 -1.03 -2.51 -3.52
C MET A 255 -0.09 -3.63 -3.05
N LEU A 256 -0.26 -4.84 -3.61
CA LEU A 256 0.51 -6.01 -3.19
C LEU A 256 1.82 -6.18 -3.97
N LEU A 257 1.95 -5.52 -5.12
CA LEU A 257 3.01 -5.79 -6.09
C LEU A 257 4.42 -5.47 -5.55
N ILE A 258 4.65 -4.25 -5.05
CA ILE A 258 5.98 -3.85 -4.56
C ILE A 258 6.38 -4.63 -3.29
N PRO A 259 5.54 -4.77 -2.25
CA PRO A 259 5.90 -5.54 -1.07
C PRO A 259 6.25 -7.00 -1.39
N THR A 260 5.50 -7.66 -2.27
CA THR A 260 5.78 -9.05 -2.67
C THR A 260 7.00 -9.17 -3.57
N ALA A 261 7.20 -8.24 -4.51
CA ALA A 261 8.41 -8.20 -5.35
C ALA A 261 9.66 -7.93 -4.52
N PHE A 262 9.58 -7.11 -3.47
CA PHE A 262 10.72 -6.82 -2.61
C PHE A 262 11.20 -8.06 -1.83
N ILE A 263 10.29 -8.98 -1.46
CA ILE A 263 10.67 -10.29 -0.88
C ILE A 263 11.52 -11.10 -1.87
N ARG A 264 11.20 -11.03 -3.17
CA ARG A 264 12.02 -11.64 -4.23
C ARG A 264 13.35 -10.92 -4.40
N THR A 265 13.35 -9.59 -4.40
CA THR A 265 14.56 -8.75 -4.44
C THR A 265 15.54 -9.11 -3.33
N TYR A 266 15.06 -9.21 -2.09
CA TYR A 266 15.82 -9.67 -0.93
C TYR A 266 16.52 -11.02 -1.18
N GLY A 267 15.79 -12.02 -1.68
CA GLY A 267 16.35 -13.34 -1.96
C GLY A 267 17.42 -13.33 -3.05
N ARG A 268 17.28 -12.45 -4.05
CA ARG A 268 18.27 -12.29 -5.12
C ARG A 268 19.54 -11.64 -4.61
N MET A 269 19.42 -10.59 -3.79
CA MET A 269 20.56 -9.87 -3.21
C MET A 269 21.36 -10.74 -2.24
N ILE A 270 20.70 -11.57 -1.43
CA ILE A 270 21.39 -12.52 -0.53
C ILE A 270 21.95 -13.74 -1.27
N GLY A 271 21.50 -13.99 -2.49
CA GLY A 271 21.89 -15.17 -3.27
C GLY A 271 21.17 -16.46 -2.85
N SER A 272 20.11 -16.36 -2.03
CA SER A 272 19.31 -17.51 -1.59
C SER A 272 17.82 -17.28 -1.80
N LEU A 273 17.31 -17.82 -2.91
CA LEU A 273 15.87 -17.78 -3.21
C LEU A 273 15.04 -18.58 -2.21
N ARG A 274 15.64 -19.58 -1.54
CA ARG A 274 14.95 -20.37 -0.51
C ARG A 274 14.47 -19.49 0.64
N GLN A 275 15.29 -18.54 1.09
CA GLN A 275 14.91 -17.61 2.16
C GLN A 275 13.77 -16.68 1.74
N SER A 276 13.77 -16.23 0.47
CA SER A 276 12.68 -15.44 -0.09
C SER A 276 11.37 -16.22 -0.13
N TRP A 277 11.39 -17.47 -0.59
CA TRP A 277 10.22 -18.35 -0.56
C TRP A 277 9.70 -18.60 0.85
N THR A 278 10.60 -18.78 1.84
CA THR A 278 10.21 -18.90 3.25
C THR A 278 9.48 -17.64 3.73
N LEU A 279 10.04 -16.45 3.47
CA LEU A 279 9.42 -15.19 3.88
C LEU A 279 8.07 -14.97 3.19
N LEU A 280 7.99 -15.24 1.89
CA LEU A 280 6.74 -15.13 1.13
C LEU A 280 5.67 -16.10 1.66
N ALA A 281 6.04 -17.34 2.01
CA ALA A 281 5.13 -18.31 2.58
C ALA A 281 4.60 -17.85 3.95
N VAL A 282 5.45 -17.32 4.82
CA VAL A 282 5.04 -16.80 6.13
C VAL A 282 4.04 -15.64 5.97
N VAL A 283 4.38 -14.65 5.14
CA VAL A 283 3.49 -13.50 4.88
C VAL A 283 2.17 -13.96 4.23
N GLY A 284 2.23 -14.88 3.27
CA GLY A 284 1.05 -15.44 2.60
C GLY A 284 0.13 -16.20 3.55
N ILE A 285 0.68 -16.97 4.51
CA ILE A 285 -0.09 -17.68 5.53
C ILE A 285 -0.77 -16.69 6.48
N LEU A 286 -0.06 -15.66 6.95
CA LEU A 286 -0.64 -14.63 7.81
C LEU A 286 -1.77 -13.90 7.10
N PHE A 287 -1.53 -13.42 5.88
CA PHE A 287 -2.53 -12.75 5.07
C PHE A 287 -3.75 -13.63 4.78
N GLY A 288 -3.53 -14.91 4.43
CA GLY A 288 -4.59 -15.87 4.17
C GLY A 288 -5.43 -16.19 5.42
N ARG A 289 -4.81 -16.26 6.60
CA ARG A 289 -5.49 -16.51 7.87
C ARG A 289 -6.39 -15.33 8.25
N ASP A 290 -5.88 -14.10 8.10
CA ASP A 290 -6.64 -12.88 8.41
C ASP A 290 -7.74 -12.62 7.39
N GLY A 291 -7.50 -12.89 6.10
CA GLY A 291 -8.55 -12.91 5.07
C GLY A 291 -9.64 -13.96 5.33
N GLY A 292 -9.28 -15.06 6.02
CA GLY A 292 -10.22 -16.04 6.56
C GLY A 292 -11.06 -15.51 7.73
N LEU A 293 -10.50 -14.61 8.56
CA LEU A 293 -11.17 -13.95 9.68
C LEU A 293 -12.21 -12.91 9.21
N GLN A 294 -12.02 -12.26 8.06
CA GLN A 294 -13.04 -11.39 7.44
C GLN A 294 -14.37 -12.13 7.21
N ARG A 295 -14.35 -13.46 7.06
CA ARG A 295 -15.57 -14.30 6.94
C ARG A 295 -16.45 -14.29 8.19
N ARG A 296 -15.91 -13.91 9.35
CA ARG A 296 -16.63 -13.85 10.64
C ARG A 296 -17.25 -12.48 10.92
N HIS A 297 -16.80 -11.42 10.25
CA HIS A 297 -17.37 -10.07 10.35
C HIS A 297 -18.31 -9.75 9.19
N ARG A 298 -19.24 -10.66 8.87
CA ARG A 298 -20.54 -10.16 8.36
C ARG A 298 -21.15 -9.40 9.52
N PHE A 299 -21.09 -8.07 9.48
CA PHE A 299 -21.81 -7.23 10.43
C PHE A 299 -23.23 -7.78 10.60
N PRO A 300 -23.69 -8.05 11.84
CA PRO A 300 -25.08 -8.39 12.07
C PRO A 300 -25.94 -7.31 11.43
N GLN A 301 -26.74 -7.70 10.43
CA GLN A 301 -27.70 -6.80 9.83
C GLN A 301 -28.73 -6.46 10.93
N PRO A 302 -29.13 -5.20 11.13
CA PRO A 302 -30.30 -4.90 11.93
C PRO A 302 -31.48 -5.71 11.36
N VAL A 303 -32.17 -6.45 12.23
CA VAL A 303 -33.39 -7.17 11.87
C VAL A 303 -34.43 -6.11 11.51
N ASP A 304 -34.79 -5.99 10.23
CA ASP A 304 -35.99 -5.25 9.83
C ASP A 304 -37.20 -6.04 10.36
N ASP A 305 -37.84 -5.52 11.41
CA ASP A 305 -39.13 -6.01 11.89
C ASP A 305 -40.20 -5.72 10.83
N GLY A 306 -40.56 -6.75 10.07
CA GLY A 306 -41.85 -6.86 9.39
C GLY A 306 -42.13 -5.83 8.28
N GLY A 307 -41.55 -6.03 7.11
CA GLY A 307 -41.98 -5.40 5.87
C GLY A 307 -41.48 -6.20 4.66
N ASP A 308 -42.41 -6.76 3.91
CA ASP A 308 -42.17 -7.55 2.71
C ASP A 308 -41.43 -6.74 1.63
N ALA A 309 -40.18 -7.12 1.33
CA ALA A 309 -39.49 -6.86 0.08
C ALA A 309 -38.23 -7.75 -0.01
N ASP A 310 -38.12 -8.49 -1.12
CA ASP A 310 -36.91 -9.10 -1.69
C ASP A 310 -35.61 -8.48 -1.11
N ARG A 311 -35.01 -9.11 -0.07
CA ARG A 311 -33.99 -8.46 0.78
C ARG A 311 -32.71 -8.15 -0.01
N PRO A 312 -32.37 -6.88 -0.32
CA PRO A 312 -30.99 -6.55 -0.60
C PRO A 312 -30.24 -6.58 0.73
N VAL A 313 -29.10 -7.26 0.77
CA VAL A 313 -28.15 -7.15 1.90
C VAL A 313 -27.86 -5.66 2.12
N ARG A 314 -28.25 -5.08 3.26
CA ARG A 314 -27.91 -3.69 3.59
C ARG A 314 -26.42 -3.63 3.89
N ALA A 315 -25.66 -3.34 2.84
CA ALA A 315 -24.22 -3.20 2.89
C ALA A 315 -23.88 -1.75 3.29
N HIS A 316 -24.04 -1.43 4.57
CA HIS A 316 -23.63 -0.12 5.09
C HIS A 316 -22.13 0.10 4.81
N GLY A 317 -21.81 1.17 4.10
CA GLY A 317 -20.43 1.53 3.75
C GLY A 317 -19.81 0.72 2.59
N VAL A 318 -20.57 -0.11 1.88
CA VAL A 318 -20.07 -0.83 0.70
C VAL A 318 -20.66 -0.22 -0.58
N PRO A 319 -19.84 0.27 -1.51
CA PRO A 319 -20.32 0.81 -2.78
C PRO A 319 -21.05 -0.26 -3.59
N ALA A 320 -22.29 0.02 -4.00
CA ALA A 320 -23.00 -0.80 -4.97
C ALA A 320 -22.49 -0.45 -6.38
N ARG A 321 -21.64 -1.32 -6.97
CA ARG A 321 -21.17 -1.14 -8.35
C ARG A 321 -21.99 -2.03 -9.30
N PRO A 322 -22.51 -1.50 -10.42
CA PRO A 322 -23.26 -2.31 -11.37
C PRO A 322 -22.36 -3.41 -11.95
N ARG A 323 -22.75 -4.67 -11.75
CA ARG A 323 -22.34 -5.76 -12.64
C ARG A 323 -23.08 -5.54 -13.96
N ARG A 324 -22.43 -5.79 -15.12
CA ARG A 324 -23.06 -5.68 -16.45
C ARG A 324 -24.50 -6.22 -16.41
N PRO A 325 -25.49 -5.56 -17.07
CA PRO A 325 -26.83 -6.08 -17.10
C PRO A 325 -26.79 -7.48 -17.73
N ALA A 326 -27.29 -8.48 -17.00
CA ALA A 326 -27.68 -9.73 -17.61
C ALA A 326 -28.72 -9.39 -18.70
N GLY A 327 -28.61 -10.06 -19.86
CA GLY A 327 -29.50 -9.86 -21.01
C GLY A 327 -30.99 -9.96 -20.65
N PRO A 328 -31.88 -9.59 -21.61
CA PRO A 328 -33.28 -9.30 -21.32
C PRO A 328 -33.95 -10.44 -20.54
N ALA A 329 -34.49 -10.08 -19.38
CA ALA A 329 -35.19 -11.00 -18.50
C ALA A 329 -36.39 -11.63 -19.22
N ALA A 330 -36.44 -12.95 -19.25
CA ALA A 330 -37.58 -13.71 -19.74
C ALA A 330 -38.88 -13.32 -19.00
N PRO A 331 -40.04 -13.34 -19.68
CA PRO A 331 -41.28 -12.80 -19.11
C PRO A 331 -41.75 -13.63 -17.91
N ARG A 332 -41.94 -12.95 -16.77
CA ARG A 332 -42.47 -13.53 -15.53
C ARG A 332 -43.89 -14.07 -15.76
N ARG A 333 -44.09 -15.38 -15.58
CA ARG A 333 -45.42 -15.98 -15.47
C ARG A 333 -46.14 -15.42 -14.24
N ARG A 334 -47.30 -14.78 -14.46
CA ARG A 334 -48.22 -14.33 -13.41
C ARG A 334 -48.82 -15.55 -12.70
N HIS A 335 -48.39 -15.82 -11.48
CA HIS A 335 -49.17 -16.67 -10.57
C HIS A 335 -50.27 -15.83 -9.90
N ARG A 336 -51.50 -16.36 -9.97
CA ARG A 336 -52.74 -15.78 -9.46
C ARG A 336 -52.62 -15.51 -7.95
N ARG A 337 -53.05 -14.31 -7.54
CA ARG A 337 -53.21 -13.92 -6.13
C ARG A 337 -54.39 -14.70 -5.51
N HIS A 338 -54.16 -15.36 -4.39
CA HIS A 338 -55.22 -15.79 -3.48
C HIS A 338 -55.51 -14.67 -2.46
N ALA A 339 -56.80 -14.48 -2.15
CA ALA A 339 -57.35 -13.39 -1.34
C ALA A 339 -56.93 -13.46 0.15
N PRO A 340 -56.91 -12.32 0.89
CA PRO A 340 -56.56 -12.30 2.31
C PRO A 340 -57.77 -12.64 3.20
N GLY A 341 -57.60 -13.59 4.12
CA GLY A 341 -58.51 -13.85 5.23
C GLY A 341 -58.31 -12.87 6.40
N PRO A 342 -59.29 -12.76 7.33
CA PRO A 342 -59.43 -11.59 8.20
C PRO A 342 -58.44 -11.55 9.37
N ARG A 343 -58.00 -10.33 9.67
CA ARG A 343 -57.11 -9.96 10.78
C ARG A 343 -57.76 -10.26 12.14
N ARG A 344 -57.07 -11.03 13.00
CA ARG A 344 -57.33 -11.05 14.45
C ARG A 344 -56.36 -10.10 15.15
N GLN A 345 -56.91 -9.04 15.75
CA GLN A 345 -56.24 -8.19 16.73
C GLN A 345 -55.95 -9.02 17.99
N LEU A 346 -54.67 -9.16 18.35
CA LEU A 346 -54.25 -9.67 19.64
C LEU A 346 -53.66 -8.53 20.47
N ARG A 347 -54.34 -8.31 21.61
CA ARG A 347 -54.06 -7.34 22.66
C ARG A 347 -52.63 -7.49 23.20
N ARG A 348 -51.93 -6.36 23.38
CA ARG A 348 -50.73 -6.27 24.24
C ARG A 348 -51.18 -6.19 25.72
N PRO A 349 -50.55 -6.91 26.64
CA PRO A 349 -50.50 -6.53 28.04
C PRO A 349 -49.18 -5.82 28.36
N GLY A 350 -49.27 -4.73 29.11
CA GLY A 350 -48.12 -3.99 29.64
C GLY A 350 -47.58 -4.56 30.97
N HIS A 351 -46.60 -3.82 31.50
CA HIS A 351 -45.77 -4.00 32.72
C HIS A 351 -44.34 -4.54 32.42
N ARG A 352 -43.24 -4.02 32.98
CA ARG A 352 -42.96 -3.11 34.11
C ARG A 352 -41.56 -2.50 33.92
N ARG A 353 -41.31 -1.32 34.51
CA ARG A 353 -39.98 -0.69 34.68
C ARG A 353 -39.21 -1.36 35.84
N GLY A 354 -37.89 -1.49 35.69
CA GLY A 354 -36.93 -1.80 36.77
C GLY A 354 -35.50 -1.98 36.21
N PRO A 355 -34.44 -1.36 36.80
CA PRO A 355 -33.11 -1.24 36.18
C PRO A 355 -32.13 -2.33 36.66
N SER A 356 -31.20 -2.75 35.79
CA SER A 356 -30.02 -3.57 36.18
C SER A 356 -28.93 -3.39 35.12
N SER A 357 -27.90 -2.61 35.43
CA SER A 357 -26.59 -3.03 35.96
C SER A 357 -25.67 -3.69 34.92
N TRP A 358 -24.64 -2.94 34.55
CA TRP A 358 -23.44 -3.42 33.86
C TRP A 358 -22.67 -4.43 34.73
N PRO A 359 -22.04 -5.47 34.16
CA PRO A 359 -20.93 -6.14 34.81
C PRO A 359 -19.60 -5.68 34.21
N CYS A 360 -18.86 -4.92 35.02
CA CYS A 360 -17.41 -4.96 35.06
C CYS A 360 -17.00 -6.36 35.57
N SER A 361 -16.08 -7.05 34.90
CA SER A 361 -15.34 -8.15 35.51
C SER A 361 -13.83 -7.95 35.34
N THR A 362 -13.23 -7.52 36.44
CA THR A 362 -11.82 -7.72 36.78
C THR A 362 -11.64 -9.11 37.38
N SER A 363 -10.73 -9.91 36.83
CA SER A 363 -9.88 -10.84 37.60
C SER A 363 -8.69 -11.25 36.71
N SER A 364 -7.54 -10.62 36.90
CA SER A 364 -6.43 -11.12 37.74
C SER A 364 -5.88 -12.48 37.30
N ARG A 365 -4.71 -12.45 36.63
CA ARG A 365 -3.60 -13.39 36.89
C ARG A 365 -2.29 -12.75 36.43
N ARG A 366 -1.52 -12.30 37.41
CA ARG A 366 -0.08 -12.03 37.34
C ARG A 366 0.67 -13.36 37.18
N CYS A 367 1.70 -13.39 36.34
CA CYS A 367 2.95 -14.17 36.44
C CYS A 367 3.65 -14.09 35.06
N ARG A 368 4.96 -13.89 34.90
CA ARG A 368 6.09 -13.49 35.73
C ARG A 368 7.19 -13.23 34.68
N TRP A 369 7.85 -12.09 34.74
CA TRP A 369 8.92 -11.73 33.80
C TRP A 369 10.14 -12.65 33.99
N GLY A 370 10.52 -13.40 32.95
CA GLY A 370 11.72 -14.22 32.90
C GLY A 370 12.86 -13.51 32.19
N ARG A 371 13.78 -12.94 32.99
CA ARG A 371 15.08 -12.39 32.59
C ARG A 371 15.97 -13.52 32.07
N TRP A 372 16.51 -13.41 30.86
CA TRP A 372 17.70 -14.17 30.46
C TRP A 372 18.94 -13.30 30.64
N ARG A 373 19.62 -13.48 31.77
CA ARG A 373 21.00 -13.00 31.99
C ARG A 373 21.98 -14.14 31.69
N ARG A 374 23.09 -13.76 31.10
CA ARG A 374 24.30 -14.54 30.84
C ARG A 374 24.78 -15.21 32.13
N ALA A 375 25.14 -16.48 32.05
CA ALA A 375 25.97 -17.16 33.03
C ALA A 375 27.26 -17.60 32.30
N CYS A 376 28.30 -16.78 32.44
CA CYS A 376 29.68 -17.24 32.47
C CYS A 376 29.95 -17.61 33.92
N THR A 377 30.39 -18.83 34.17
CA THR A 377 31.08 -19.21 35.41
C THR A 377 32.22 -20.14 35.04
N ASP A 378 33.43 -19.63 35.27
CA ASP A 378 34.67 -20.39 35.35
C ASP A 378 34.60 -21.49 36.40
N ARG A 379 35.33 -22.59 36.18
CA ARG A 379 36.19 -23.26 37.19
C ARG A 379 37.11 -24.32 36.52
N PRO A 380 38.20 -24.74 37.17
CA PRO A 380 39.51 -24.85 36.53
C PRO A 380 40.00 -26.27 36.23
N GLY A 381 40.98 -26.31 35.32
CA GLY A 381 42.01 -27.32 35.02
C GLY A 381 41.98 -28.73 35.61
N THR A 382 42.11 -29.72 34.71
CA THR A 382 43.18 -30.74 34.77
C THR A 382 43.45 -31.29 33.36
N ALA A 383 44.72 -31.57 33.10
CA ALA A 383 45.34 -31.97 31.85
C ALA A 383 44.94 -33.37 31.35
N GLY A 384 45.10 -33.63 30.04
CA GLY A 384 45.13 -35.00 29.53
C GLY A 384 44.76 -35.24 28.06
N ALA A 385 45.68 -34.91 27.16
CA ALA A 385 46.08 -35.71 25.98
C ALA A 385 45.15 -35.97 24.76
N HIS A 386 45.81 -35.84 23.59
CA HIS A 386 45.62 -36.51 22.29
C HIS A 386 44.69 -35.97 21.17
N ARG A 387 45.30 -35.07 20.36
CA ARG A 387 45.62 -35.20 18.91
C ARG A 387 44.50 -35.09 17.82
N PRO A 388 44.88 -34.72 16.57
CA PRO A 388 44.12 -33.82 15.69
C PRO A 388 43.55 -34.51 14.43
N CYS A 389 42.56 -33.87 13.77
CA CYS A 389 42.18 -34.00 12.35
C CYS A 389 40.96 -33.08 12.10
N ARG A 390 40.68 -32.45 10.96
CA ARG A 390 41.24 -32.44 9.61
C ARG A 390 40.64 -31.21 8.92
N VAL A 391 41.48 -30.38 8.31
CA VAL A 391 41.06 -29.38 7.33
C VAL A 391 40.70 -30.12 6.05
N ILE A 392 39.49 -29.93 5.52
CA ILE A 392 39.15 -30.30 4.14
C ILE A 392 38.71 -29.04 3.41
N ARG A 393 39.62 -28.55 2.57
CA ARG A 393 39.39 -27.54 1.53
C ARG A 393 39.94 -28.16 0.24
N LEU A 394 39.08 -28.43 -0.73
CA LEU A 394 39.38 -28.65 -2.16
C LEU A 394 38.03 -28.66 -2.88
N TYR A 395 37.76 -27.73 -3.79
CA TYR A 395 38.10 -27.97 -5.19
C TYR A 395 38.68 -26.74 -5.90
N ARG A 396 39.76 -26.97 -6.65
CA ARG A 396 40.54 -26.03 -7.45
C ARG A 396 40.20 -26.22 -8.92
N ARG A 397 40.24 -25.11 -9.68
CA ARG A 397 40.22 -25.02 -11.14
C ARG A 397 41.19 -26.01 -11.82
N HIS A 398 40.77 -26.58 -12.94
CA HIS A 398 41.67 -27.09 -13.97
C HIS A 398 41.76 -26.09 -15.13
N THR A 399 42.99 -25.66 -15.43
CA THR A 399 43.43 -25.05 -16.67
C THR A 399 44.58 -25.89 -17.22
N GLY A 400 44.55 -26.21 -18.51
CA GLY A 400 45.65 -26.76 -19.31
C GLY A 400 45.10 -27.47 -20.54
N ARG A 401 45.67 -27.37 -21.75
CA ARG A 401 46.81 -26.62 -22.29
C ARG A 401 46.82 -26.81 -23.83
N ARG A 402 47.15 -25.72 -24.55
CA ARG A 402 48.03 -25.60 -25.75
C ARG A 402 47.73 -26.29 -27.10
N HIS A 403 47.69 -25.41 -28.12
CA HIS A 403 48.34 -25.42 -29.46
C HIS A 403 48.15 -26.59 -30.44
N ALA A 404 47.58 -26.25 -31.61
CA ALA A 404 48.28 -26.25 -32.89
C ALA A 404 47.89 -24.96 -33.64
#